data_AF-A0AAN6SXJ5-F1
#
_entry.id   AF-A0AAN6SXJ5-F1
#
_cell.length_a   1.000
_cell.length_b   1.000
_cell.length_c   1.000
_cell.angle_alpha   90.00
_cell.angle_beta   90.00
_cell.angle_gamma   90.00
#
_symmetry.space_group_name_H-M   'P 1'
#
loop_
_entity.id
_entity.type
_entity.pdbx_description
1 polymer ?
#
loop_
_entity_poly.entity_id
_entity_poly.type
_entity_poly.pdbx_seq_one_letter_code
_entity_poly.pdbx_strand_id
1 'polypeptide(L)'
;MVQRFMTIVAFDGRPSPMDSVLRLRAYGKAIRANTNADGVVDWHGEELLIGHVQFGMASLRAMMHGLLHAARAQLRRAVLLLDVDEDGEPAATTGGGAGAGAGAGAGESAGVGPTVWPAIRWDRLVDNAAETRAGWSFAEDPRNQEAFGGVDGKRWLADRVVGEARLRREFFGGADDDDDDMGAMARRDAGAAWWRMERVHEYAEAVKAFRAQLLVLMHMSGGQPACGTELVTVQYKNGADGDIRGLFVEDG
;
A
#
# COMPACT_ATOMS: atom_id res chain seq x y z
N MET A 1 14.14 44.73 31.36
CA MET A 1 13.14 43.96 32.12
C MET A 1 12.71 42.68 31.39
N VAL A 2 12.42 42.74 30.08
CA VAL A 2 11.99 41.60 29.25
C VAL A 2 13.04 40.48 29.13
N GLN A 3 14.33 40.82 29.01
CA GLN A 3 15.40 39.81 28.91
C GLN A 3 15.50 38.89 30.14
N ARG A 4 15.07 39.34 31.33
CA ARG A 4 15.05 38.52 32.55
C ARG A 4 13.88 37.52 32.58
N PHE A 5 12.86 37.74 31.75
CA PHE A 5 11.73 36.83 31.57
C PHE A 5 11.95 35.81 30.45
N MET A 6 12.71 36.16 29.40
CA MET A 6 12.82 35.35 28.18
C MET A 6 14.08 34.47 28.09
N THR A 7 15.02 34.58 29.02
CA THR A 7 16.24 33.77 29.01
C THR A 7 16.08 32.52 29.86
N ILE A 8 16.56 31.39 29.31
CA ILE A 8 16.45 30.04 29.89
C ILE A 8 17.33 29.89 31.15
N VAL A 9 18.28 30.81 31.36
CA VAL A 9 19.06 30.93 32.60
C VAL A 9 19.39 32.40 32.82
N ALA A 10 19.03 32.94 33.98
CA ALA A 10 19.61 34.19 34.45
C ALA A 10 21.07 33.94 34.88
N PHE A 11 21.90 34.97 34.79
CA PHE A 11 23.35 34.97 35.11
C PHE A 11 23.68 34.55 36.56
N ASP A 12 22.67 34.29 37.40
CA ASP A 12 22.77 33.86 38.80
C ASP A 12 22.34 32.40 39.06
N GLY A 13 22.03 31.62 38.01
CA GLY A 13 21.63 30.22 38.13
C GLY A 13 20.24 30.00 38.74
N ARG A 14 19.43 31.05 38.92
CA ARG A 14 18.06 30.91 39.41
C ARG A 14 17.10 30.65 38.25
N PRO A 15 16.20 29.65 38.35
CA PRO A 15 15.26 29.33 37.29
C PRO A 15 14.32 30.52 37.03
N SER A 16 14.13 30.85 35.75
CA SER A 16 13.20 31.91 35.36
C SER A 16 11.75 31.45 35.54
N PRO A 17 10.78 32.36 35.67
CA PRO A 17 9.36 31.99 35.73
C PRO A 17 8.91 31.12 34.54
N MET A 18 9.49 31.34 33.36
CA MET A 18 9.24 30.52 32.18
C MET A 18 9.79 29.09 32.34
N ASP A 19 10.95 28.90 32.96
CA ASP A 19 11.49 27.57 33.25
C ASP A 19 10.56 26.77 34.18
N SER A 20 9.98 27.42 35.19
CA SER A 20 8.96 26.79 36.05
C SER A 20 7.73 26.35 35.27
N VAL A 21 7.22 27.18 34.36
CA VAL A 21 6.06 26.84 33.51
C VAL A 21 6.39 25.69 32.55
N LEU A 22 7.57 25.72 31.92
CA LEU A 22 8.01 24.66 31.01
C LEU A 22 8.25 23.34 31.74
N ARG A 23 8.85 23.38 32.93
CA ARG A 23 9.00 22.21 33.81
C ARG A 23 7.65 21.63 34.22
N LEU A 24 6.69 22.46 34.63
CA LEU A 24 5.34 21.99 34.97
C LEU A 24 4.64 21.34 33.78
N ARG A 25 4.77 21.90 32.58
CA ARG A 25 4.25 21.29 31.35
C ARG A 25 4.93 19.95 31.04
N ALA A 26 6.26 19.88 31.14
CA ALA A 26 7.02 18.65 30.93
C ALA A 26 6.63 17.58 31.96
N TYR A 27 6.48 17.97 33.23
CA TYR A 27 6.03 17.12 34.32
C TYR A 27 4.60 16.59 34.08
N GLY A 28 3.66 17.46 33.70
CA GLY A 28 2.30 17.03 33.35
C GLY A 28 2.26 16.07 32.16
N LYS A 29 3.12 16.28 31.15
CA LYS A 29 3.28 15.35 30.02
C LYS A 29 3.87 14.01 30.48
N ALA A 30 4.84 14.02 31.39
CA ALA A 30 5.44 12.81 31.97
C ALA A 30 4.44 12.02 32.82
N ILE A 31 3.63 12.68 33.65
CA ILE A 31 2.52 12.05 34.38
C ILE A 31 1.56 11.40 33.39
N ARG A 32 1.11 12.14 32.37
CA ARG A 32 0.17 11.57 31.39
C ARG A 32 0.75 10.36 30.65
N ALA A 33 2.06 10.34 30.41
CA ALA A 33 2.74 9.23 29.72
C ALA A 33 2.98 8.02 30.63
N ASN A 34 3.25 8.24 31.93
CA ASN A 34 3.67 7.18 32.86
C ASN A 34 2.60 6.78 33.89
N THR A 35 1.54 7.57 34.06
CA THR A 35 0.42 7.22 34.94
C THR A 35 -0.58 6.43 34.14
N ASN A 36 -0.66 5.13 34.43
CA ASN A 36 -1.70 4.26 33.92
C ASN A 36 -3.06 4.80 34.40
N ALA A 37 -3.94 5.16 33.47
CA ALA A 37 -5.34 5.37 33.80
C ALA A 37 -5.98 4.03 34.20
N ASP A 38 -7.05 4.06 35.00
CA ASP A 38 -7.83 2.85 35.28
C ASP A 38 -8.23 2.19 33.96
N GLY A 39 -7.95 0.89 33.84
CA GLY A 39 -8.15 0.13 32.61
C GLY A 39 -9.63 0.10 32.23
N VAL A 40 -9.95 0.59 31.03
CA VAL A 40 -11.30 0.53 30.41
C VAL A 40 -11.55 -0.85 29.79
N VAL A 41 -10.67 -1.83 30.05
CA VAL A 41 -10.71 -3.17 29.48
C VAL A 41 -10.96 -4.17 30.60
N ASP A 42 -12.15 -4.77 30.60
CA ASP A 42 -12.49 -5.88 31.49
C ASP A 42 -12.50 -7.19 30.69
N TRP A 43 -12.13 -8.29 31.34
CA TRP A 43 -12.06 -9.62 30.74
C TRP A 43 -12.88 -10.59 31.57
N HIS A 44 -13.92 -11.15 30.98
CA HIS A 44 -14.77 -12.15 31.62
C HIS A 44 -14.75 -13.46 30.83
N GLY A 45 -13.82 -14.36 31.18
CA GLY A 45 -13.64 -15.62 30.47
C GLY A 45 -13.17 -15.40 29.03
N GLU A 46 -14.03 -15.70 28.04
CA GLU A 46 -13.75 -15.48 26.62
C GLU A 46 -14.26 -14.13 26.08
N GLU A 47 -14.95 -13.34 26.91
CA GLU A 47 -15.54 -12.07 26.53
C GLU A 47 -14.69 -10.89 26.99
N LEU A 48 -14.52 -9.94 26.07
CA LEU A 48 -13.73 -8.74 26.24
C LEU A 48 -14.68 -7.53 26.28
N LEU A 49 -14.60 -6.76 27.34
CA LEU A 49 -15.40 -5.55 27.56
C LEU A 49 -14.50 -4.32 27.35
N ILE A 50 -14.81 -3.49 26.37
CA ILE A 50 -14.18 -2.17 26.19
C ILE A 50 -15.28 -1.11 26.20
N GLY A 51 -15.39 -0.38 27.32
CA GLY A 51 -16.43 0.63 27.50
C GLY A 51 -17.84 0.04 27.38
N HIS A 52 -18.55 0.33 26.28
CA HIS A 52 -19.90 -0.18 26.00
C HIS A 52 -19.94 -1.32 24.98
N VAL A 53 -18.78 -1.80 24.52
CA VAL A 53 -18.68 -2.86 23.52
C VAL A 53 -18.25 -4.16 24.22
N GLN A 54 -19.05 -5.21 24.04
CA GLN A 54 -18.77 -6.57 24.51
C GLN A 54 -18.64 -7.47 23.28
N PHE A 55 -17.51 -8.17 23.16
CA PHE A 55 -17.34 -9.18 22.11
C PHE A 55 -16.48 -10.35 22.61
N GLY A 56 -16.81 -11.55 22.14
CA GLY A 56 -16.03 -12.75 22.42
C GLY A 56 -14.76 -12.83 21.56
N MET A 57 -13.74 -13.53 22.06
CA MET A 57 -12.53 -13.80 21.29
C MET A 57 -12.77 -14.61 20.01
N ALA A 58 -13.80 -15.47 20.00
CA ALA A 58 -14.21 -16.17 18.78
C ALA A 58 -14.69 -15.18 17.70
N SER A 59 -15.50 -14.20 18.08
CA SER A 59 -15.98 -13.14 17.18
C SER A 59 -14.84 -12.27 16.68
N LEU A 60 -13.88 -11.90 17.54
CA LEU A 60 -12.71 -11.14 17.12
C LEU A 60 -11.86 -11.93 16.12
N ARG A 61 -11.59 -13.22 16.37
CA ARG A 61 -10.86 -14.09 15.44
C ARG A 61 -11.60 -14.21 14.11
N ALA A 62 -12.91 -14.43 14.14
CA ALA A 62 -13.73 -14.52 12.92
C ALA A 62 -13.68 -13.20 12.12
N MET A 63 -13.76 -12.05 12.79
CA MET A 63 -13.62 -10.73 12.17
C MET A 63 -12.24 -10.56 11.52
N MET A 64 -11.15 -10.91 12.21
CA MET A 64 -9.79 -10.82 11.64
C MET A 64 -9.61 -11.74 10.43
N HIS A 65 -10.09 -12.98 10.50
CA HIS A 65 -10.05 -13.91 9.36
C HIS A 65 -10.90 -13.41 8.18
N GLY A 66 -12.09 -12.87 8.45
CA GLY A 66 -12.95 -12.26 7.44
C GLY A 66 -12.29 -11.05 6.76
N LEU A 67 -11.67 -10.17 7.55
CA LEU A 67 -10.93 -9.03 7.02
C LEU A 67 -9.72 -9.46 6.18
N LEU A 68 -8.97 -10.47 6.64
CA LEU A 68 -7.84 -11.04 5.89
C LEU A 68 -8.31 -11.65 4.56
N HIS A 69 -9.42 -12.37 4.57
CA HIS A 69 -10.02 -12.95 3.37
C HIS A 69 -10.47 -11.86 2.39
N ALA A 70 -11.20 -10.84 2.87
CA ALA A 70 -11.62 -9.70 2.06
C ALA A 70 -10.43 -8.95 1.45
N ALA A 71 -9.37 -8.71 2.23
CA ALA A 71 -8.16 -8.06 1.75
C ALA A 71 -7.44 -8.87 0.67
N ARG A 72 -7.36 -10.20 0.82
CA ARG A 72 -6.78 -11.09 -0.20
C ARG A 72 -7.60 -11.11 -1.48
N ALA A 73 -8.92 -11.23 -1.38
CA ALA A 73 -9.82 -11.21 -2.52
C ALA A 73 -9.73 -9.87 -3.27
N GLN A 74 -9.74 -8.75 -2.52
CA GLN A 74 -9.64 -7.42 -3.10
C GLN A 74 -8.27 -7.16 -3.75
N LEU A 75 -7.17 -7.62 -3.14
CA LEU A 75 -5.85 -7.58 -3.75
C LEU A 75 -5.85 -8.30 -5.08
N ARG A 76 -6.28 -9.56 -5.12
CA ARG A 76 -6.22 -10.40 -6.33
C ARG A 76 -7.14 -9.87 -7.43
N ARG A 77 -8.39 -9.56 -7.10
CA ARG A 77 -9.42 -9.17 -8.09
C ARG A 77 -9.29 -7.73 -8.55
N ALA A 78 -9.23 -6.79 -7.61
CA ALA A 78 -9.42 -5.37 -7.90
C ALA A 78 -8.10 -4.62 -8.08
N VAL A 79 -7.04 -5.03 -7.38
CA VAL A 79 -5.71 -4.41 -7.49
C VAL A 79 -4.82 -5.12 -8.51
N LEU A 80 -4.77 -6.45 -8.48
CA LEU A 80 -3.94 -7.25 -9.38
C LEU A 80 -4.67 -7.67 -10.65
N LEU A 81 -5.98 -7.43 -10.73
CA LEU A 81 -6.80 -7.69 -11.92
C LEU A 81 -6.68 -9.15 -12.39
N LEU A 82 -6.57 -10.09 -11.45
CA LEU A 82 -6.54 -11.53 -11.73
C LEU A 82 -7.96 -12.06 -11.95
N ASP A 83 -8.08 -13.12 -12.75
CA ASP A 83 -9.31 -13.88 -12.86
C ASP A 83 -9.44 -14.77 -11.63
N VAL A 84 -10.24 -14.30 -10.68
CA VAL A 84 -10.55 -15.05 -9.46
C VAL A 84 -11.93 -15.69 -9.57
N ASP A 85 -12.08 -16.85 -8.95
CA ASP A 85 -13.38 -17.48 -8.73
C ASP A 85 -14.22 -16.72 -7.68
N GLU A 86 -15.43 -17.21 -7.40
CA GLU A 86 -16.35 -16.59 -6.42
C GLU A 86 -15.76 -16.54 -5.00
N ASP A 87 -14.81 -17.44 -4.70
CA ASP A 87 -14.12 -17.52 -3.41
C ASP A 87 -12.86 -16.60 -3.35
N GLY A 88 -12.55 -15.89 -4.43
CA GLY A 88 -11.40 -14.99 -4.51
C GLY A 88 -10.06 -15.72 -4.65
N GLU A 89 -10.07 -17.02 -4.93
CA GLU A 89 -8.89 -17.79 -5.31
C GLU A 89 -8.65 -17.66 -6.82
N PRO A 90 -7.40 -17.68 -7.28
CA PRO A 90 -7.12 -17.63 -8.71
C PRO A 90 -7.74 -18.87 -9.37
N ALA A 91 -8.52 -18.66 -10.43
CA ALA A 91 -9.11 -19.76 -11.20
C ALA A 91 -7.99 -20.75 -11.56
N ALA A 92 -8.17 -22.02 -11.17
CA ALA A 92 -7.13 -23.05 -11.10
C ALA A 92 -6.10 -22.99 -12.24
N THR A 93 -4.86 -22.65 -11.88
CA THR A 93 -3.69 -22.83 -12.75
C THR A 93 -3.38 -24.32 -12.84
N THR A 94 -3.54 -24.91 -14.02
CA THR A 94 -2.98 -26.23 -14.29
C THR A 94 -1.50 -26.03 -14.57
N GLY A 95 -0.63 -26.48 -13.67
CA GLY A 95 0.80 -26.71 -13.93
C GLY A 95 1.73 -25.66 -13.32
N GLY A 96 2.38 -26.03 -12.21
CA GLY A 96 3.60 -25.38 -11.78
C GLY A 96 4.76 -25.70 -12.72
N GLY A 97 5.65 -24.72 -12.88
CA GLY A 97 7.02 -24.94 -13.32
C GLY A 97 7.34 -24.55 -14.77
N ALA A 98 8.23 -23.55 -14.87
CA ALA A 98 9.18 -23.31 -15.95
C ALA A 98 8.63 -22.83 -17.31
N GLY A 99 9.04 -21.61 -17.69
CA GLY A 99 9.02 -21.19 -19.09
C GLY A 99 8.86 -19.69 -19.28
N ALA A 100 9.96 -18.95 -19.10
CA ALA A 100 10.11 -17.65 -19.74
C ALA A 100 9.90 -17.80 -21.26
N GLY A 101 9.08 -16.91 -21.83
CA GLY A 101 8.81 -16.86 -23.25
C GLY A 101 8.44 -15.45 -23.68
N ALA A 102 9.44 -14.58 -23.73
CA ALA A 102 9.38 -13.39 -24.57
C ALA A 102 9.21 -13.85 -26.02
N GLY A 103 8.09 -13.47 -26.64
CA GLY A 103 7.79 -13.81 -28.02
C GLY A 103 6.80 -12.81 -28.61
N ALA A 104 7.33 -11.72 -29.17
CA ALA A 104 6.61 -10.91 -30.13
C ALA A 104 6.26 -11.79 -31.35
N GLY A 105 4.97 -11.95 -31.61
CA GLY A 105 4.48 -12.67 -32.77
C GLY A 105 2.98 -12.44 -32.93
N ALA A 106 2.62 -11.67 -33.95
CA ALA A 106 1.24 -11.53 -34.41
C ALA A 106 0.71 -12.90 -34.88
N GLY A 107 -0.46 -13.28 -34.39
CA GLY A 107 -1.16 -14.50 -34.82
C GLY A 107 -2.37 -14.79 -33.93
N GLU A 108 -3.50 -15.08 -34.56
CA GLU A 108 -4.84 -15.14 -34.00
C GLU A 108 -5.08 -16.21 -32.91
N SER A 109 -6.01 -15.86 -32.01
CA SER A 109 -6.84 -16.73 -31.17
C SER A 109 -6.15 -17.88 -30.43
N ALA A 110 -5.66 -17.59 -29.24
CA ALA A 110 -5.46 -18.59 -28.18
C ALA A 110 -6.30 -18.18 -26.97
N GLY A 111 -7.17 -19.08 -26.50
CA GLY A 111 -7.90 -18.90 -25.25
C GLY A 111 -6.89 -18.63 -24.14
N VAL A 112 -6.92 -17.43 -23.59
CA VAL A 112 -5.97 -16.99 -22.57
C VAL A 112 -6.37 -17.69 -21.28
N GLY A 113 -5.60 -18.70 -20.87
CA GLY A 113 -5.73 -19.32 -19.56
C GLY A 113 -5.53 -18.30 -18.44
N PRO A 114 -5.90 -18.64 -17.19
CA PRO A 114 -5.88 -17.70 -16.07
C PRO A 114 -4.47 -17.11 -15.90
N THR A 115 -4.37 -15.78 -15.84
CA THR A 115 -3.08 -15.11 -15.68
C THR A 115 -2.46 -15.47 -14.33
N VAL A 116 -1.23 -15.97 -14.36
CA VAL A 116 -0.51 -16.42 -13.17
C VAL A 116 0.15 -15.23 -12.47
N TRP A 117 -0.13 -15.10 -11.17
CA TRP A 117 0.60 -14.19 -10.28
C TRP A 117 2.06 -14.67 -10.11
N PRO A 118 3.08 -13.86 -10.42
CA PRO A 118 4.46 -14.27 -10.26
C PRO A 118 4.77 -14.49 -8.77
N ALA A 119 5.41 -15.61 -8.46
CA ALA A 119 5.87 -15.87 -7.10
C ALA A 119 7.01 -14.91 -6.75
N ILE A 120 6.82 -14.13 -5.68
CA ILE A 120 7.84 -13.20 -5.18
C ILE A 120 8.70 -13.94 -4.15
N ARG A 121 9.98 -14.08 -4.45
CA ARG A 121 11.01 -14.62 -3.53
C ARG A 121 11.49 -13.49 -2.64
N TRP A 122 10.75 -13.25 -1.56
CA TRP A 122 11.11 -12.24 -0.57
C TRP A 122 12.53 -12.46 -0.03
N ASP A 123 12.91 -13.74 0.16
CA ASP A 123 14.22 -14.27 0.61
C ASP A 123 15.44 -13.93 -0.29
N ARG A 124 15.21 -13.18 -1.36
CA ARG A 124 16.24 -12.84 -2.36
C ARG A 124 16.14 -11.40 -2.83
N LEU A 125 15.24 -10.61 -2.25
CA LEU A 125 15.12 -9.22 -2.60
C LEU A 125 16.34 -8.47 -2.06
N VAL A 126 16.96 -7.70 -2.92
CA VAL A 126 18.10 -6.86 -2.60
C VAL A 126 17.77 -5.44 -3.00
N ASP A 127 18.18 -4.47 -2.19
CA ASP A 127 18.11 -3.06 -2.55
C ASP A 127 19.51 -2.44 -2.61
N ASN A 128 19.67 -1.40 -3.43
CA ASN A 128 20.85 -0.54 -3.41
C ASN A 128 20.51 0.76 -2.70
N ALA A 129 20.76 0.82 -1.38
CA ALA A 129 20.49 2.01 -0.56
C ALA A 129 21.29 3.26 -1.00
N ALA A 130 22.40 3.08 -1.71
CA ALA A 130 23.21 4.19 -2.22
C ALA A 130 22.66 4.81 -3.51
N GLU A 131 21.64 4.20 -4.13
CA GLU A 131 21.04 4.74 -5.35
C GLU A 131 20.10 5.91 -5.05
N THR A 132 20.38 7.05 -5.68
CA THR A 132 19.71 8.35 -5.47
C THR A 132 18.93 8.84 -6.69
N ARG A 133 18.96 8.10 -7.81
CA ARG A 133 18.20 8.46 -9.01
C ARG A 133 16.73 8.68 -8.68
N ALA A 134 16.18 9.80 -9.18
CA ALA A 134 14.77 10.13 -9.02
C ALA A 134 13.89 9.00 -9.56
N GLY A 135 12.90 8.60 -8.77
CA GLY A 135 11.96 7.54 -9.11
C GLY A 135 12.48 6.11 -8.92
N TRP A 136 13.74 5.91 -8.52
CA TRP A 136 14.29 4.59 -8.22
C TRP A 136 13.54 3.90 -7.06
N SER A 137 13.29 2.61 -7.20
CA SER A 137 12.87 1.70 -6.14
C SER A 137 13.57 0.36 -6.31
N PHE A 138 13.60 -0.48 -5.28
CA PHE A 138 14.18 -1.83 -5.37
C PHE A 138 13.52 -2.69 -6.47
N ALA A 139 12.30 -2.37 -6.91
CA ALA A 139 11.64 -3.06 -8.02
C ALA A 139 12.36 -2.87 -9.37
N GLU A 140 13.22 -1.86 -9.51
CA GLU A 140 14.04 -1.58 -10.69
C GLU A 140 15.44 -2.21 -10.59
N ASP A 141 15.80 -2.82 -9.46
CA ASP A 141 17.10 -3.45 -9.29
C ASP A 141 17.19 -4.71 -10.18
N PRO A 142 18.15 -4.79 -11.11
CA PRO A 142 18.30 -5.95 -11.99
C PRO A 142 18.48 -7.28 -11.23
N ARG A 143 19.04 -7.24 -10.01
CA ARG A 143 19.24 -8.42 -9.17
C ARG A 143 17.92 -9.04 -8.72
N ASN A 144 16.84 -8.25 -8.69
CA ASN A 144 15.51 -8.70 -8.27
C ASN A 144 14.70 -9.33 -9.40
N GLN A 145 15.20 -9.38 -10.64
CA GLN A 145 14.45 -9.95 -11.76
C GLN A 145 14.08 -11.43 -11.50
N GLU A 146 15.01 -12.23 -10.99
CA GLU A 146 14.72 -13.61 -10.60
C GLU A 146 13.79 -13.68 -9.38
N ALA A 147 13.92 -12.74 -8.44
CA ALA A 147 13.08 -12.67 -7.26
C ALA A 147 11.62 -12.37 -7.59
N PHE A 148 11.35 -11.65 -8.68
CA PHE A 148 10.01 -11.43 -9.23
C PHE A 148 9.57 -12.52 -10.22
N GLY A 149 10.19 -13.70 -10.23
CA GLY A 149 9.78 -14.79 -11.12
C GLY A 149 10.06 -14.50 -12.61
N GLY A 150 11.04 -13.65 -12.90
CA GLY A 150 11.47 -13.31 -14.26
C GLY A 150 10.71 -12.17 -14.93
N VAL A 151 9.76 -11.53 -14.24
CA VAL A 151 9.02 -10.38 -14.76
C VAL A 151 9.66 -9.05 -14.33
N ASP A 152 9.39 -8.00 -15.09
CA ASP A 152 9.70 -6.62 -14.68
C ASP A 152 8.74 -6.19 -13.57
N GLY A 153 9.22 -6.09 -12.33
CA GLY A 153 8.39 -5.75 -11.17
C GLY A 153 7.71 -4.38 -11.25
N LYS A 154 8.27 -3.42 -12.00
CA LYS A 154 7.70 -2.08 -12.16
C LYS A 154 6.64 -2.04 -13.26
N ARG A 155 6.81 -2.84 -14.31
CA ARG A 155 5.96 -2.78 -15.51
C ARG A 155 4.94 -3.91 -15.62
N TRP A 156 5.09 -5.00 -14.88
CA TRP A 156 4.28 -6.21 -15.03
C TRP A 156 2.77 -5.94 -15.12
N LEU A 157 2.20 -5.14 -14.20
CA LEU A 157 0.76 -4.84 -14.24
C LEU A 157 0.37 -3.96 -15.44
N ALA A 158 1.19 -2.99 -15.80
CA ALA A 158 0.94 -2.12 -16.94
C ALA A 158 1.01 -2.89 -18.28
N ASP A 159 2.01 -3.75 -18.42
CA ASP A 159 2.18 -4.62 -19.59
C ASP A 159 1.00 -5.59 -19.71
N ARG A 160 0.43 -6.07 -18.59
CA ARG A 160 -0.82 -6.86 -18.59
C ARG A 160 -2.04 -6.07 -19.05
N VAL A 161 -2.22 -4.85 -18.54
CA VAL A 161 -3.35 -3.99 -18.94
C VAL A 161 -3.33 -3.69 -20.43
N VAL A 162 -2.14 -3.55 -21.02
CA VAL A 162 -1.96 -3.33 -22.47
C VAL A 162 -2.06 -4.64 -23.26
N GLY A 163 -1.51 -5.74 -22.76
CA GLY A 163 -1.40 -7.00 -23.49
C GLY A 163 -2.65 -7.88 -23.45
N GLU A 164 -3.41 -7.87 -22.35
CA GLU A 164 -4.60 -8.72 -22.20
C GLU A 164 -5.84 -8.06 -22.84
N ALA A 165 -6.49 -8.76 -23.78
CA ALA A 165 -7.66 -8.22 -24.49
C ALA A 165 -8.85 -7.90 -23.55
N ARG A 166 -8.99 -8.62 -22.44
CA ARG A 166 -10.00 -8.33 -21.40
C ARG A 166 -9.72 -6.99 -20.74
N LEU A 167 -8.54 -6.84 -20.12
CA LEU A 167 -8.14 -5.62 -19.43
C LEU A 167 -8.07 -4.43 -20.38
N ARG A 168 -7.61 -4.63 -21.61
CA ARG A 168 -7.53 -3.56 -22.59
C ARG A 168 -8.92 -2.99 -22.92
N ARG A 169 -9.95 -3.82 -23.06
CA ARG A 169 -11.34 -3.35 -23.25
C ARG A 169 -11.91 -2.66 -22.01
N GLU A 170 -11.45 -3.05 -20.82
CA GLU A 170 -11.86 -2.40 -19.57
C GLU A 170 -11.16 -1.05 -19.35
N PHE A 171 -9.88 -0.91 -19.69
CA PHE A 171 -9.10 0.29 -19.36
C PHE A 171 -8.97 1.28 -20.51
N PHE A 172 -9.10 0.83 -21.75
CA PHE A 172 -9.04 1.68 -22.93
C PHE A 172 -10.39 1.72 -23.64
N GLY A 173 -10.77 2.90 -24.10
CA GLY A 173 -11.99 3.07 -24.86
C GLY A 173 -11.82 2.65 -26.31
N GLY A 174 -12.89 2.10 -26.90
CA GLY A 174 -12.94 1.78 -28.31
C GLY A 174 -13.18 3.04 -29.16
N ALA A 175 -13.00 2.93 -30.47
CA ALA A 175 -13.48 3.93 -31.41
C ALA A 175 -15.02 3.94 -31.53
N ASP A 176 -15.71 2.96 -30.93
CA ASP A 176 -17.15 2.69 -31.11
C ASP A 176 -18.05 3.22 -29.98
N ASP A 177 -17.51 3.95 -28.99
CA ASP A 177 -18.31 4.68 -28.00
C ASP A 177 -18.77 6.02 -28.62
N ASP A 178 -19.87 5.95 -29.37
CA ASP A 178 -20.39 6.96 -30.31
C ASP A 178 -21.41 7.94 -29.72
N ASP A 179 -21.37 8.25 -28.41
CA ASP A 179 -22.42 9.07 -27.75
C ASP A 179 -21.97 10.41 -27.14
N ASP A 180 -20.69 10.82 -27.23
CA ASP A 180 -20.24 12.13 -26.70
C ASP A 180 -19.72 13.10 -27.79
N ASP A 181 -20.59 14.02 -28.19
CA ASP A 181 -20.41 15.09 -29.20
C ASP A 181 -19.29 16.11 -28.86
N MET A 182 -18.67 16.00 -27.68
CA MET A 182 -17.53 16.85 -27.25
C MET A 182 -16.14 16.25 -27.56
N GLY A 183 -16.06 14.96 -27.93
CA GLY A 183 -14.80 14.26 -28.20
C GLY A 183 -14.25 14.42 -29.62
N ALA A 184 -15.05 14.93 -30.56
CA ALA A 184 -14.74 14.91 -31.99
C ALA A 184 -13.55 15.82 -32.39
N MET A 185 -13.27 16.90 -31.65
CA MET A 185 -12.15 17.80 -31.97
C MET A 185 -10.78 17.28 -31.48
N ALA A 186 -10.77 16.44 -30.44
CA ALA A 186 -9.54 15.80 -29.93
C ALA A 186 -9.15 14.54 -30.73
N ARG A 187 -10.00 14.08 -31.66
CA ARG A 187 -9.83 12.84 -32.44
C ARG A 187 -8.89 12.95 -33.65
N ARG A 188 -8.34 14.13 -33.96
CA ARG A 188 -7.51 14.32 -35.17
C ARG A 188 -6.02 14.06 -35.01
N ASP A 189 -5.51 13.98 -33.79
CA ASP A 189 -4.11 13.66 -33.53
C ASP A 189 -3.99 12.41 -32.65
N ALA A 190 -3.28 11.41 -33.19
CA ALA A 190 -2.83 10.17 -32.55
C ALA A 190 -3.78 8.96 -32.56
N GLY A 191 -3.34 7.89 -33.22
CA GLY A 191 -3.78 6.51 -33.00
C GLY A 191 -3.36 5.97 -31.63
N ALA A 192 -3.56 6.76 -30.58
CA ALA A 192 -3.29 6.40 -29.19
C ALA A 192 -4.61 5.98 -28.52
N ALA A 193 -4.64 4.75 -27.98
CA ALA A 193 -5.74 4.29 -27.16
C ALA A 193 -5.93 5.25 -25.97
N TRP A 194 -7.15 5.77 -25.78
CA TRP A 194 -7.46 6.68 -24.68
C TRP A 194 -7.90 5.89 -23.44
N TRP A 195 -7.48 6.35 -22.26
CA TRP A 195 -7.85 5.71 -20.99
C TRP A 195 -9.30 6.03 -20.64
N ARG A 196 -10.10 5.00 -20.32
CA ARG A 196 -11.43 5.19 -19.74
C ARG A 196 -11.28 5.68 -18.31
N MET A 197 -11.43 6.99 -18.13
CA MET A 197 -11.18 7.62 -16.83
C MET A 197 -12.05 7.04 -15.72
N GLU A 198 -13.32 6.69 -16.00
CA GLU A 198 -14.19 6.03 -15.02
C GLU A 198 -13.55 4.76 -14.43
N ARG A 199 -13.08 3.86 -15.30
CA ARG A 199 -12.40 2.63 -14.86
C ARG A 199 -11.11 2.91 -14.08
N VAL A 200 -10.35 3.92 -14.48
CA VAL A 200 -9.13 4.33 -13.77
C VAL A 200 -9.47 4.84 -12.37
N HIS A 201 -10.56 5.61 -12.22
CA HIS A 201 -11.04 6.06 -10.91
C HIS A 201 -11.53 4.89 -10.04
N GLU A 202 -12.29 3.94 -10.60
CA GLU A 202 -12.70 2.73 -9.88
C GLU A 202 -11.49 1.94 -9.37
N TYR A 203 -10.47 1.77 -10.21
CA TYR A 203 -9.23 1.11 -9.81
C TYR A 203 -8.53 1.87 -8.67
N ALA A 204 -8.46 3.19 -8.74
CA ALA A 204 -7.87 4.01 -7.68
C ALA A 204 -8.63 3.87 -6.35
N GLU A 205 -9.96 3.86 -6.38
CA GLU A 205 -10.79 3.60 -5.19
C GLU A 205 -10.61 2.19 -4.65
N ALA A 206 -10.49 1.19 -5.52
CA ALA A 206 -10.19 -0.19 -5.11
C ALA A 206 -8.83 -0.30 -4.39
N VAL A 207 -7.79 0.39 -4.89
CA VAL A 207 -6.47 0.46 -4.24
C VAL A 207 -6.57 1.15 -2.87
N LYS A 208 -7.33 2.25 -2.75
CA LYS A 208 -7.56 2.94 -1.47
C LYS A 208 -8.24 2.01 -0.46
N ALA A 209 -9.31 1.33 -0.87
CA ALA A 209 -10.04 0.42 0.00
C ALA A 209 -9.18 -0.77 0.44
N PHE A 210 -8.32 -1.32 -0.44
CA PHE A 210 -7.39 -2.39 -0.07
C PHE A 210 -6.38 -1.90 0.97
N ARG A 211 -5.81 -0.70 0.77
CA ARG A 211 -4.88 -0.09 1.73
C ARG A 211 -5.53 0.15 3.09
N ALA A 212 -6.80 0.54 3.13
CA ALA A 212 -7.55 0.71 4.37
C ALA A 212 -7.70 -0.61 5.15
N GLN A 213 -8.04 -1.71 4.46
CA GLN A 213 -8.12 -3.03 5.09
C GLN A 213 -6.75 -3.51 5.59
N LEU A 214 -5.71 -3.31 4.78
CA LEU A 214 -4.34 -3.68 5.15
C LEU A 214 -3.85 -2.89 6.37
N LEU A 215 -4.18 -1.60 6.46
CA LEU A 215 -3.86 -0.77 7.63
C LEU A 215 -4.48 -1.32 8.91
N VAL A 216 -5.75 -1.72 8.86
CA VAL A 216 -6.43 -2.32 10.01
C VAL A 216 -5.79 -3.65 10.38
N LEU A 217 -5.46 -4.50 9.39
CA LEU A 217 -4.79 -5.78 9.63
C LEU A 217 -3.42 -5.58 10.28
N MET A 218 -2.59 -4.68 9.76
CA MET A 218 -1.28 -4.35 10.34
C MET A 218 -1.41 -3.86 11.78
N HIS A 219 -2.39 -3.00 12.06
CA HIS A 219 -2.63 -2.50 13.40
C HIS A 219 -3.02 -3.61 14.38
N MET A 220 -3.92 -4.49 13.97
CA MET A 220 -4.42 -5.58 14.82
C MET A 220 -3.38 -6.69 15.02
N SER A 221 -2.53 -6.98 14.03
CA SER A 221 -1.51 -8.04 14.13
C SER A 221 -0.16 -7.57 14.65
N GLY A 222 0.19 -6.30 14.44
CA GLY A 222 1.50 -5.72 14.79
C GLY A 222 1.62 -5.25 16.24
N GLY A 223 0.53 -5.23 17.00
CA GLY A 223 0.50 -4.86 18.42
C GLY A 223 0.73 -3.37 18.72
N GLN A 224 1.16 -2.58 17.73
CA GLN A 224 1.30 -1.13 17.82
C GLN A 224 0.61 -0.45 16.63
N PRO A 225 -0.01 0.74 16.82
CA PRO A 225 -0.46 1.56 15.71
C PRO A 225 0.71 1.90 14.81
N ALA A 226 0.55 1.71 13.49
CA ALA A 226 1.49 2.24 12.51
C ALA A 226 1.66 3.74 12.78
N CYS A 227 2.90 4.20 12.92
CA CYS A 227 3.14 5.60 13.24
C CYS A 227 2.53 6.45 12.13
N GLY A 228 1.64 7.39 12.47
CA GLY A 228 0.93 8.19 11.47
C GLY A 228 1.87 8.93 10.52
N THR A 229 3.08 9.24 10.98
CA THR A 229 4.17 9.76 10.13
C THR A 229 4.61 8.72 9.11
N GLU A 230 4.91 7.48 9.50
CA GLU A 230 5.33 6.42 8.58
C GLU A 230 4.30 6.14 7.49
N LEU A 231 3.00 6.12 7.84
CA LEU A 231 1.92 5.89 6.87
C LEU A 231 1.83 6.97 5.78
N VAL A 232 2.17 8.21 6.11
CA VAL A 232 1.99 9.36 5.22
C VAL A 232 3.30 9.76 4.54
N THR A 233 4.45 9.48 5.17
CA THR A 233 5.76 9.98 4.73
C THR A 233 6.67 8.90 4.16
N VAL A 234 6.42 7.61 4.40
CA VAL A 234 7.25 6.55 3.80
C VAL A 234 6.98 6.48 2.31
N GLN A 235 7.97 6.91 1.53
CA GLN A 235 7.97 6.77 0.09
C GLN A 235 8.56 5.41 -0.28
N TYR A 236 7.93 4.72 -1.24
CA TYR A 236 8.44 3.44 -1.76
C TYR A 236 9.51 3.64 -2.86
N LYS A 237 9.69 4.86 -3.34
CA LYS A 237 10.65 5.25 -4.38
C LYS A 237 11.28 6.60 -4.06
N ASN A 238 12.45 6.87 -4.62
CA ASN A 238 13.12 8.15 -4.46
C ASN A 238 12.30 9.29 -5.07
N GLY A 239 12.26 10.44 -4.39
CA GLY A 239 11.56 11.65 -4.81
C GLY A 239 12.23 12.32 -6.02
N ALA A 240 11.50 13.23 -6.67
CA ALA A 240 12.06 14.05 -7.74
C ALA A 240 13.04 15.11 -7.20
N ASP A 241 12.85 15.54 -5.95
CA ASP A 241 13.62 16.59 -5.30
C ASP A 241 14.91 16.09 -4.62
N GLY A 242 15.31 14.85 -4.89
CA GLY A 242 16.51 14.21 -4.31
C GLY A 242 16.28 13.53 -2.96
N ASP A 243 15.05 13.51 -2.47
CA ASP A 243 14.66 12.72 -1.30
C ASP A 243 14.85 11.22 -1.56
N ILE A 244 15.45 10.54 -0.61
CA ILE A 244 15.63 9.08 -0.67
C ILE A 244 14.35 8.41 -0.16
N ARG A 245 13.99 7.28 -0.77
CA ARG A 245 12.87 6.43 -0.30
C ARG A 245 13.00 6.07 1.18
N GLY A 246 11.86 5.80 1.82
CA GLY A 246 11.80 5.35 3.22
C GLY A 246 11.79 3.83 3.38
N LEU A 247 11.74 3.08 2.28
CA LEU A 247 11.71 1.62 2.27
C LEU A 247 13.00 1.06 1.67
N PHE A 248 13.71 0.27 2.46
CA PHE A 248 14.94 -0.41 2.06
C PHE A 248 14.81 -1.90 2.34
N VAL A 249 15.48 -2.72 1.53
CA VAL A 249 15.56 -4.17 1.73
C VAL A 249 17.02 -4.54 1.95
N GLU A 250 17.31 -5.08 3.13
CA GLU A 250 18.62 -5.60 3.53
C GLU A 250 18.41 -7.07 3.89
N ASP A 251 19.17 -7.96 3.25
CA ASP A 251 19.09 -9.42 3.43
C ASP A 251 17.65 -9.96 3.36
N GLY A 252 17.01 -9.78 2.20
CA GLY A 252 15.67 -10.26 1.89
C GLY A 252 15.45 -11.71 2.29
#